data_AF-A0A1U6IIP1-F1
#
_entry.id   AF-A0A1U6IIP1-F1
#
_cell.length_a   1.000
_cell.length_b   1.000
_cell.length_c   1.000
_cell.angle_alpha   90.00
_cell.angle_beta   90.00
_cell.angle_gamma   90.00
#
_symmetry.space_group_name_H-M   'P 1'
#
loop_
_entity.id
_entity.type
_entity.pdbx_description
1 polymer ?
#
loop_
_entity_poly.entity_id
_entity_poly.type
_entity_poly.pdbx_seq_one_letter_code
_entity_poly.pdbx_strand_id
1 'polypeptide(L)'
;MENTVTERLPAHPRFPAADEKYDGLSPMYRMPVDFGPVGGPRNVPLANQRGRYVHTRTQIGVDALTDADAIRPYLPQGCTLDGPPIVRILVSMVRNIGWLAGRGYNIIMVQFPNVRFTGQSDEVVADFLPVLWESLCDPIITGREEIGYPKIYANIPDYEVREGKTRITADWQGFQFIDIEVNSLRPAKRTNPPLPVLTHKYIPTTGDWGQGEVDYLTVTRPDPNAPPLRLDEYYRGNGRFSFRHARWEDLPTQHTVVNALANLPLREFLGSFLALTSQGETDTIGGGNQGGQSPVA
;
A
#
# COMPACT_ATOMS: atom_id res chain seq x y z
N MET A 1 17.79 -28.37 23.74
CA MET A 1 18.08 -27.17 24.53
C MET A 1 16.88 -26.26 24.36
N GLU A 2 16.00 -26.24 25.36
CA GLU A 2 14.81 -25.37 25.39
C GLU A 2 15.29 -23.92 25.58
N ASN A 3 15.10 -23.08 24.56
CA ASN A 3 15.24 -21.63 24.71
C ASN A 3 13.94 -21.09 25.30
N THR A 4 13.78 -21.24 26.61
CA THR A 4 12.75 -20.57 27.39
C THR A 4 13.19 -19.13 27.64
N VAL A 5 13.00 -18.25 26.65
CA VAL A 5 13.02 -16.80 26.88
C VAL A 5 11.76 -16.20 26.28
N THR A 6 10.66 -16.39 27.00
CA THR A 6 9.44 -15.59 26.82
C THR A 6 8.88 -15.16 28.17
N GLU A 7 9.74 -14.70 29.07
CA GLU A 7 9.27 -13.63 29.95
C GLU A 7 9.22 -12.38 29.09
N ARG A 8 8.01 -11.99 28.66
CA ARG A 8 7.80 -10.65 28.11
C ARG A 8 8.33 -9.69 29.17
N LEU A 9 9.28 -8.84 28.78
CA LEU A 9 9.69 -7.73 29.64
C LEU A 9 8.41 -7.05 30.16
N PRO A 10 8.32 -6.73 31.46
CA PRO A 10 7.18 -5.97 31.96
C PRO A 10 6.99 -4.74 31.07
N ALA A 11 5.74 -4.39 30.75
CA ALA A 11 5.40 -3.27 29.89
C ALA A 11 6.32 -2.08 30.21
N HIS A 12 7.15 -1.68 29.25
CA HIS A 12 8.30 -0.83 29.51
C HIS A 12 7.87 0.41 30.33
N PRO A 13 8.41 0.63 31.55
CA PRO A 13 7.92 1.66 32.48
C PRO A 13 8.27 3.11 32.07
N ARG A 14 8.45 3.38 30.78
CA ARG A 14 8.83 4.70 30.23
C ARG A 14 8.05 5.05 28.97
N PHE A 15 6.74 4.91 29.01
CA PHE A 15 5.89 5.53 27.99
C PHE A 15 5.33 6.83 28.58
N PRO A 16 6.12 7.93 28.57
CA PRO A 16 5.61 9.20 29.05
C PRO A 16 4.37 9.58 28.22
N ALA A 17 3.38 10.18 28.87
CA ALA A 17 2.28 10.84 28.17
C ALA A 17 2.85 11.90 27.21
N ALA A 18 2.03 12.35 26.25
CA ALA A 18 2.41 13.43 25.34
C ALA A 18 3.03 14.59 26.14
N ASP A 19 4.32 14.83 25.96
CA ASP A 19 5.10 15.81 26.70
C ASP A 19 5.74 16.82 25.71
N GLU A 20 6.20 17.95 26.24
CA GLU A 20 6.91 18.95 25.45
C GLU A 20 8.24 18.43 24.89
N LYS A 21 8.81 17.36 25.47
CA LYS A 21 10.08 16.77 25.03
C LYS A 21 9.94 16.09 23.66
N TYR A 22 8.78 15.51 23.34
CA TYR A 22 8.52 14.82 22.07
C TYR A 22 7.51 15.57 21.19
N ASP A 23 7.50 16.91 21.24
CA ASP A 23 6.64 17.77 20.41
C ASP A 23 5.13 17.43 20.51
N GLY A 24 4.69 16.89 21.65
CA GLY A 24 3.31 16.47 21.86
C GLY A 24 2.85 15.26 21.03
N LEU A 25 3.78 14.42 20.57
CA LEU A 25 3.45 13.13 19.95
C LEU A 25 2.67 12.24 20.92
N SER A 26 1.69 11.50 20.38
CA SER A 26 0.98 10.45 21.13
C SER A 26 1.94 9.29 21.45
N PRO A 27 1.70 8.52 22.52
CA PRO A 27 2.54 7.38 22.91
C PRO A 27 2.36 6.18 21.95
N MET A 28 2.75 6.37 20.69
CA MET A 28 2.85 5.35 19.66
C MET A 28 4.33 5.02 19.44
N TYR A 29 4.66 3.74 19.40
CA TYR A 29 6.04 3.27 19.39
C TYR A 29 6.27 2.29 18.24
N ARG A 30 7.47 2.42 17.67
CA ARG A 30 8.08 1.48 16.72
C ARG A 30 9.58 1.48 17.03
N MET A 31 10.33 0.53 16.48
CA MET A 31 11.79 0.58 16.61
C MET A 31 12.34 1.88 15.97
N PRO A 32 13.36 2.52 16.56
CA PRO A 32 13.99 2.21 17.85
C PRO A 32 13.23 2.80 19.05
N VAL A 33 12.62 1.94 19.89
CA VAL A 33 11.69 2.35 20.97
C VAL A 33 12.37 3.18 22.07
N ASP A 34 13.67 2.99 22.29
CA ASP A 34 14.45 3.68 23.32
C ASP A 34 14.54 5.20 23.14
N PHE A 35 14.18 5.71 21.95
CA PHE A 35 14.14 7.14 21.64
C PHE A 35 12.77 7.79 21.89
N GLY A 36 11.79 7.04 22.42
CA GLY A 36 10.47 7.55 22.76
C GLY A 36 9.45 7.38 21.64
N PRO A 37 8.32 8.12 21.71
CA PRO A 37 7.27 8.02 20.71
C PRO A 37 7.77 8.41 19.32
N VAL A 38 7.28 7.73 18.30
CA VAL A 38 7.75 7.89 16.93
C VAL A 38 6.78 8.72 16.10
N GLY A 39 7.31 9.72 15.39
CA GLY A 39 6.56 10.50 14.42
C GLY A 39 6.16 9.66 13.20
N GLY A 40 5.08 10.03 12.52
CA GLY A 40 4.63 9.33 11.32
C GLY A 40 3.24 9.75 10.90
N PRO A 41 2.63 9.05 9.95
CA PRO A 41 1.42 9.54 9.32
C PRO A 41 0.17 9.47 10.23
N ARG A 42 0.19 8.66 11.30
CA ARG A 42 -0.82 8.69 12.38
C ARG A 42 -0.33 9.32 13.69
N ASN A 43 0.92 9.79 13.74
CA ASN A 43 1.48 10.43 14.93
C ASN A 43 2.30 11.66 14.52
N VAL A 44 1.61 12.78 14.34
CA VAL A 44 2.21 14.05 13.89
C VAL A 44 2.37 14.98 15.10
N PRO A 45 3.48 15.75 15.20
CA PRO A 45 3.65 16.74 16.27
C PRO A 45 2.42 17.63 16.47
N LEU A 46 2.15 18.02 17.72
CA LEU A 46 0.93 18.76 18.10
C LEU A 46 0.75 20.04 17.26
N ALA A 47 1.84 20.79 17.04
CA ALA A 47 1.84 22.01 16.23
C ALA A 47 1.49 21.76 14.74
N ASN A 48 1.62 20.53 14.26
CA ASN A 48 1.47 20.16 12.85
C ASN A 48 0.20 19.33 12.56
N GLN A 49 -0.62 19.01 13.58
CA GLN A 49 -1.81 18.15 13.42
C GLN A 49 -2.78 18.65 12.35
N ARG A 50 -2.98 19.97 12.23
CA ARG A 50 -3.86 20.58 11.21
C ARG A 50 -3.41 20.26 9.78
N GLY A 51 -2.11 20.07 9.56
CA GLY A 51 -1.54 19.77 8.26
C GLY A 51 -1.53 18.28 7.90
N ARG A 52 -1.92 17.38 8.81
CA ARG A 52 -1.76 15.92 8.67
C ARG A 52 -2.30 15.35 7.36
N TYR A 53 -3.46 15.84 6.91
CA TYR A 53 -4.14 15.37 5.69
C TYR A 53 -3.80 16.17 4.43
N VAL A 54 -2.95 17.18 4.54
CA VAL A 54 -2.55 17.98 3.38
C VAL A 54 -1.63 17.16 2.49
N HIS A 55 -2.04 16.98 1.24
CA HIS A 55 -1.23 16.46 0.14
C HIS A 55 -1.90 16.75 -1.20
N THR A 56 -1.14 16.62 -2.27
CA THR A 56 -1.66 16.46 -3.63
C THR A 56 -1.25 15.09 -4.15
N ARG A 57 -2.04 14.54 -5.06
CA ARG A 57 -1.78 13.21 -5.61
C ARG A 57 -2.18 13.13 -7.07
N THR A 58 -1.26 12.58 -7.87
CA THR A 58 -1.56 12.01 -9.18
C THR A 58 -1.70 10.52 -9.02
N GLN A 59 -2.79 9.95 -9.52
CA GLN A 59 -3.04 8.52 -9.49
C GLN A 59 -3.29 8.00 -10.90
N ILE A 60 -2.65 6.89 -11.25
CA ILE A 60 -2.81 6.22 -12.54
C ILE A 60 -3.19 4.77 -12.25
N GLY A 61 -4.21 4.27 -12.91
CA GLY A 61 -4.62 2.87 -12.78
C GLY A 61 -4.76 2.18 -14.12
N VAL A 62 -4.40 0.91 -14.18
CA VAL A 62 -4.59 0.04 -15.35
C VAL A 62 -5.08 -1.32 -14.87
N ASP A 63 -6.13 -1.83 -15.52
CA ASP A 63 -6.72 -3.13 -15.21
C ASP A 63 -6.46 -4.11 -16.36
N ALA A 64 -6.14 -5.35 -16.03
CA ALA A 64 -6.00 -6.44 -16.99
C ALA A 64 -6.79 -7.67 -16.53
N LEU A 65 -7.49 -8.33 -17.46
CA LEU A 65 -8.01 -9.67 -17.23
C LEU A 65 -6.87 -10.68 -17.14
N THR A 66 -7.05 -11.66 -16.28
CA THR A 66 -6.16 -12.83 -16.18
C THR A 66 -6.98 -14.10 -15.98
N ASP A 67 -6.31 -15.21 -15.67
CA ASP A 67 -6.94 -16.49 -15.43
C ASP A 67 -7.25 -16.62 -13.92
N ALA A 68 -8.49 -16.97 -13.56
CA ALA A 68 -8.90 -17.09 -12.16
C ALA A 68 -8.03 -18.09 -11.38
N ASP A 69 -7.67 -19.21 -12.01
CA ASP A 69 -6.80 -20.24 -11.41
C ASP A 69 -5.37 -19.73 -11.19
N ALA A 70 -4.91 -18.70 -11.91
CA ALA A 70 -3.62 -18.09 -11.70
C ALA A 70 -3.60 -17.15 -10.49
N ILE A 71 -4.73 -16.51 -10.15
CA ILE A 71 -4.84 -15.63 -8.97
C ILE A 71 -5.06 -16.43 -7.68
N ARG A 72 -5.89 -17.48 -7.72
CA ARG A 72 -6.32 -18.23 -6.54
C ARG A 72 -5.21 -18.61 -5.55
N PRO A 73 -4.02 -19.06 -5.99
CA PRO A 73 -2.92 -19.42 -5.07
C PRO A 73 -2.39 -18.26 -4.22
N TYR A 74 -2.64 -17.02 -4.64
CA TYR A 74 -2.20 -15.81 -3.93
C TYR A 74 -3.28 -15.25 -2.99
N LEU A 75 -4.50 -15.78 -3.02
CA LEU A 75 -5.56 -15.35 -2.11
C LEU A 75 -5.37 -16.02 -0.73
N PRO A 76 -5.47 -15.25 0.37
CA PRO A 76 -5.41 -15.81 1.71
C PRO A 76 -6.56 -16.78 1.99
N GLN A 77 -6.43 -17.55 3.06
CA GLN A 77 -7.53 -18.37 3.56
C GLN A 77 -8.77 -17.52 3.84
N GLY A 78 -9.94 -18.02 3.44
CA GLY A 78 -11.22 -17.31 3.57
C GLY A 78 -11.49 -16.30 2.46
N CYS A 79 -10.52 -16.05 1.55
CA CYS A 79 -10.70 -15.16 0.41
C CYS A 79 -11.08 -15.92 -0.86
N THR A 80 -12.05 -15.38 -1.59
CA THR A 80 -12.49 -15.88 -2.90
C THR A 80 -12.71 -14.72 -3.87
N LEU A 81 -12.59 -14.97 -5.18
CA LEU A 81 -12.94 -13.97 -6.18
C LEU A 81 -14.45 -13.74 -6.21
N ASP A 82 -14.87 -12.48 -6.18
CA ASP A 82 -16.26 -12.00 -6.21
C ASP A 82 -16.48 -11.10 -7.44
N GLY A 83 -16.04 -11.58 -8.61
CA GLY A 83 -16.08 -10.84 -9.86
C GLY A 83 -15.11 -11.40 -10.90
N PRO A 84 -14.89 -10.67 -12.01
CA PRO A 84 -13.92 -11.06 -13.02
C PRO A 84 -12.49 -11.14 -12.44
N PRO A 85 -11.66 -12.10 -12.89
CA PRO A 85 -10.27 -12.22 -12.48
C PRO A 85 -9.44 -11.07 -13.05
N ILE A 86 -9.29 -9.99 -12.27
CA ILE A 86 -8.57 -8.79 -12.66
C ILE A 86 -7.28 -8.65 -11.86
N VAL A 87 -6.20 -8.28 -12.56
CA VAL A 87 -4.99 -7.71 -11.95
C VAL A 87 -5.03 -6.22 -12.20
N ARG A 88 -5.04 -5.44 -11.13
CA ARG A 88 -5.01 -3.98 -11.17
C ARG A 88 -3.65 -3.50 -10.72
N ILE A 89 -3.05 -2.60 -11.50
CA ILE A 89 -1.90 -1.81 -11.05
C ILE A 89 -2.37 -0.39 -10.75
N LEU A 90 -2.03 0.14 -9.57
CA LEU A 90 -2.27 1.52 -9.19
C LEU A 90 -0.96 2.22 -8.86
N VAL A 91 -0.65 3.27 -9.61
CA VAL A 91 0.46 4.17 -9.34
C VAL A 91 -0.07 5.39 -8.60
N SER A 92 0.61 5.81 -7.54
CA SER A 92 0.31 7.09 -6.87
C SER A 92 1.59 7.90 -6.69
N MET A 93 1.57 9.14 -7.15
CA MET A 93 2.62 10.13 -6.92
C MET A 93 2.07 11.17 -5.96
N VAL A 94 2.52 11.10 -4.71
CA VAL A 94 1.98 11.92 -3.62
C VAL A 94 2.98 13.01 -3.29
N ARG A 95 2.54 14.26 -3.20
CA ARG A 95 3.36 15.45 -2.97
C ARG A 95 2.76 16.31 -1.85
N ASN A 96 3.57 17.23 -1.31
CA ASN A 96 3.14 18.18 -0.29
C ASN A 96 2.58 17.50 0.96
N ILE A 97 3.13 16.35 1.35
CA ILE A 97 2.62 15.50 2.42
C ILE A 97 2.91 16.15 3.77
N GLY A 98 1.85 16.52 4.49
CA GLY A 98 1.97 17.27 5.74
C GLY A 98 2.76 16.55 6.83
N TRP A 99 2.53 15.26 7.04
CA TRP A 99 3.28 14.46 8.02
C TRP A 99 4.75 14.24 7.64
N LEU A 100 5.13 14.50 6.37
CA LEU A 100 6.51 14.49 5.87
C LEU A 100 7.07 15.91 5.66
N ALA A 101 6.47 16.92 6.27
CA ALA A 101 6.86 18.32 6.16
C ALA A 101 6.96 18.81 4.68
N GLY A 102 5.97 18.44 3.86
CA GLY A 102 5.85 18.89 2.47
C GLY A 102 6.56 18.02 1.43
N ARG A 103 7.31 16.99 1.85
CA ARG A 103 7.93 16.03 0.93
C ARG A 103 6.89 15.12 0.26
N GLY A 104 7.36 14.29 -0.66
CA GLY A 104 6.55 13.34 -1.42
C GLY A 104 7.28 12.05 -1.71
N TYR A 105 6.53 11.05 -2.14
CA TYR A 105 7.04 9.76 -2.59
C TYR A 105 6.08 9.14 -3.61
N ASN A 106 6.53 8.07 -4.26
CA ASN A 106 5.80 7.37 -5.29
C ASN A 106 5.50 5.94 -4.83
N ILE A 107 4.37 5.41 -5.30
CA ILE A 107 3.79 4.14 -4.88
C ILE A 107 3.35 3.37 -6.13
N ILE A 108 3.60 2.07 -6.18
CA ILE A 108 2.97 1.14 -7.12
C ILE A 108 2.32 0.01 -6.33
N MET A 109 1.01 -0.16 -6.47
CA MET A 109 0.25 -1.23 -5.85
C MET A 109 -0.19 -2.24 -6.90
N VAL A 110 -0.19 -3.52 -6.56
CA VAL A 110 -0.81 -4.58 -7.36
C VAL A 110 -1.94 -5.17 -6.55
N GLN A 111 -3.15 -5.13 -7.10
CA GLN A 111 -4.38 -5.55 -6.44
C GLN A 111 -5.12 -6.62 -7.25
N PHE A 112 -5.85 -7.47 -6.53
CA PHE A 112 -6.91 -8.31 -7.09
C PHE A 112 -8.27 -7.72 -6.65
N PRO A 113 -8.98 -7.03 -7.56
CA PRO A 113 -10.23 -6.37 -7.20
C PRO A 113 -11.38 -7.33 -6.90
N ASN A 114 -12.33 -6.86 -6.09
CA ASN A 114 -13.55 -7.61 -5.74
C ASN A 114 -13.25 -9.01 -5.16
N VAL A 115 -12.44 -9.08 -4.12
CA VAL A 115 -12.22 -10.30 -3.33
C VAL A 115 -13.19 -10.28 -2.15
N ARG A 116 -13.94 -11.37 -1.99
CA ARG A 116 -14.78 -11.60 -0.81
C ARG A 116 -13.96 -12.36 0.23
N PHE A 117 -13.84 -11.77 1.42
CA PHE A 117 -13.40 -12.46 2.62
C PHE A 117 -14.62 -12.89 3.44
N THR A 118 -14.65 -14.16 3.82
CA THR A 118 -15.64 -14.72 4.75
C THR A 118 -14.90 -15.33 5.93
N GLY A 119 -14.91 -14.59 7.04
CA GLY A 119 -14.35 -15.00 8.32
C GLY A 119 -15.39 -15.69 9.22
N GLN A 120 -15.03 -15.87 10.48
CA GLN A 120 -15.93 -16.37 11.53
C GLN A 120 -16.99 -15.34 11.92
N SER A 121 -16.62 -14.06 11.93
CA SER A 121 -17.47 -12.94 12.36
C SER A 121 -17.60 -11.83 11.33
N ASP A 122 -16.63 -11.70 10.42
CA ASP A 122 -16.61 -10.65 9.41
C ASP A 122 -16.88 -11.18 8.00
N GLU A 123 -17.63 -10.41 7.21
CA GLU A 123 -17.73 -10.58 5.76
C GLU A 123 -17.43 -9.25 5.09
N VAL A 124 -16.52 -9.24 4.10
CA VAL A 124 -16.18 -8.03 3.36
C VAL A 124 -15.83 -8.32 1.91
N VAL A 125 -16.31 -7.46 1.01
CA VAL A 125 -15.84 -7.37 -0.38
C VAL A 125 -14.84 -6.21 -0.46
N ALA A 126 -13.62 -6.51 -0.90
CA ALA A 126 -12.49 -5.58 -0.88
C ALA A 126 -11.56 -5.82 -2.07
N ASP A 127 -10.71 -4.85 -2.38
CA ASP A 127 -9.55 -5.09 -3.24
C ASP A 127 -8.46 -5.76 -2.39
N PHE A 128 -8.08 -7.00 -2.70
CA PHE A 128 -6.97 -7.66 -2.02
C PHE A 128 -5.64 -7.13 -2.54
N LEU A 129 -4.76 -6.72 -1.63
CA LEU A 129 -3.48 -6.11 -1.92
C LEU A 129 -2.35 -7.03 -1.44
N PRO A 130 -1.84 -7.93 -2.32
CA PRO A 130 -0.73 -8.83 -1.97
C PRO A 130 0.62 -8.13 -1.87
N VAL A 131 0.83 -7.03 -2.61
CA VAL A 131 2.11 -6.30 -2.61
C VAL A 131 1.94 -4.85 -3.05
N LEU A 132 2.75 -3.96 -2.47
CA LEU A 132 3.05 -2.66 -3.05
C LEU A 132 4.51 -2.28 -2.89
N TRP A 133 4.99 -1.43 -3.80
CA TRP A 133 6.28 -0.78 -3.74
C TRP A 133 6.14 0.69 -3.40
N GLU A 134 7.04 1.22 -2.57
CA GLU A 134 7.17 2.65 -2.32
C GLU A 134 8.64 3.10 -2.50
N SER A 135 8.83 4.36 -2.89
CA SER A 135 10.16 4.94 -3.09
C SER A 135 10.77 5.60 -1.86
N LEU A 136 10.12 5.48 -0.69
CA LEU A 136 10.59 6.04 0.58
C LEU A 136 10.39 5.03 1.71
N CYS A 137 11.37 4.90 2.61
CA CYS A 137 11.36 3.91 3.69
C CYS A 137 10.35 4.24 4.79
N ASP A 138 10.19 5.52 5.14
CA ASP A 138 9.29 5.99 6.19
C ASP A 138 7.85 5.46 6.04
N PRO A 139 7.17 5.60 4.89
CA PRO A 139 5.84 5.02 4.71
C PRO A 139 5.85 3.48 4.65
N ILE A 140 6.96 2.84 4.26
CA ILE A 140 7.10 1.38 4.22
C ILE A 140 7.05 0.81 5.63
N ILE A 141 7.93 1.28 6.51
CA ILE A 141 8.05 0.78 7.88
C ILE A 141 6.73 0.94 8.61
N THR A 142 6.21 2.17 8.62
CA THR A 142 4.96 2.50 9.32
C THR A 142 3.76 1.72 8.77
N GLY A 143 3.68 1.56 7.44
CA GLY A 143 2.63 0.78 6.81
C GLY A 143 2.67 -0.72 7.12
N ARG A 144 3.86 -1.32 7.19
CA ARG A 144 4.00 -2.74 7.52
C ARG A 144 3.70 -3.00 8.99
N GLU A 145 4.37 -2.27 9.88
CA GLU A 145 4.39 -2.58 11.31
C GLU A 145 3.07 -2.24 11.99
N GLU A 146 2.47 -1.11 11.65
CA GLU A 146 1.28 -0.64 12.35
C GLU A 146 0.03 -1.23 11.74
N ILE A 147 0.00 -1.31 10.41
CA ILE A 147 -1.21 -1.60 9.68
C ILE A 147 -1.12 -2.79 8.71
N GLY A 148 0.00 -3.49 8.59
CA GLY A 148 0.04 -4.74 7.81
C GLY A 148 -0.04 -4.59 6.29
N TYR A 149 0.21 -3.39 5.74
CA TYR A 149 0.36 -3.25 4.29
C TYR A 149 1.64 -3.98 3.84
N PRO A 150 1.60 -4.78 2.75
CA PRO A 150 2.75 -5.55 2.27
C PRO A 150 3.68 -4.67 1.43
N LYS A 151 4.25 -3.66 2.10
CA LYS A 151 5.12 -2.66 1.50
C LYS A 151 6.54 -3.20 1.33
N ILE A 152 7.15 -2.92 0.19
CA ILE A 152 8.57 -3.15 -0.10
C ILE A 152 9.14 -1.97 -0.88
N TYR A 153 10.47 -1.88 -0.97
CA TYR A 153 11.13 -0.74 -1.59
C TYR A 153 11.38 -0.96 -3.09
N ALA A 154 11.18 0.08 -3.89
CA ALA A 154 11.75 0.20 -5.23
C ALA A 154 12.10 1.66 -5.54
N ASN A 155 13.04 1.88 -6.45
CA ASN A 155 13.15 3.16 -7.11
C ASN A 155 11.94 3.33 -8.04
N ILE A 156 11.18 4.40 -7.83
CA ILE A 156 9.98 4.72 -8.61
C ILE A 156 10.08 6.21 -8.98
N PRO A 157 10.63 6.55 -10.16
CA PRO A 157 10.70 7.93 -10.60
C PRO A 157 9.32 8.49 -10.94
N ASP A 158 9.27 9.80 -11.18
CA ASP A 158 8.07 10.45 -11.72
C ASP A 158 7.81 9.98 -13.14
N TYR A 159 6.56 10.09 -13.59
CA TYR A 159 6.19 9.59 -14.90
C TYR A 159 6.82 10.46 -15.98
N GLU A 160 7.21 9.84 -17.08
CA GLU A 160 7.66 10.56 -18.27
C GLU A 160 6.52 10.66 -19.28
N VAL A 161 6.36 11.84 -19.89
CA VAL A 161 5.42 12.03 -21.00
C VAL A 161 6.20 12.20 -22.29
N ARG A 162 6.01 11.29 -23.25
CA ARG A 162 6.60 11.35 -24.59
C ARG A 162 5.59 10.92 -25.63
N GLU A 163 5.42 11.70 -26.69
CA GLU A 163 4.54 11.36 -27.84
C GLU A 163 3.10 11.00 -27.42
N GLY A 164 2.55 11.69 -26.41
CA GLY A 164 1.20 11.42 -25.90
C GLY A 164 1.04 10.14 -25.07
N LYS A 165 2.16 9.52 -24.68
CA LYS A 165 2.23 8.37 -23.78
C LYS A 165 2.84 8.79 -22.45
N THR A 166 2.18 8.42 -21.37
CA THR A 166 2.69 8.56 -20.00
C THR A 166 3.26 7.22 -19.57
N ARG A 167 4.56 7.17 -19.26
CA ARG A 167 5.27 5.96 -18.87
C ARG A 167 5.74 6.04 -17.43
N ILE A 168 5.58 4.95 -16.69
CA ILE A 168 6.05 4.76 -15.31
C ILE A 168 6.85 3.48 -15.26
N THR A 169 7.98 3.51 -14.57
CA THR A 169 8.82 2.33 -14.36
C THR A 169 9.11 2.16 -12.87
N ALA A 170 9.53 0.95 -12.50
CA ALA A 170 10.18 0.74 -11.21
C ALA A 170 11.38 -0.19 -11.37
N ASP A 171 12.43 0.10 -10.62
CA ASP A 171 13.66 -0.67 -10.59
C ASP A 171 14.19 -0.87 -9.17
N TRP A 172 15.07 -1.84 -9.02
CA TRP A 172 15.88 -2.00 -7.83
C TRP A 172 17.34 -2.11 -8.25
N GLN A 173 18.16 -1.16 -7.81
CA GLN A 173 19.59 -1.07 -8.14
C GLN A 173 19.88 -1.20 -9.65
N GLY A 174 19.04 -0.56 -10.49
CA GLY A 174 19.22 -0.55 -11.95
C GLY A 174 18.57 -1.73 -12.69
N PHE A 175 18.02 -2.72 -11.99
CA PHE A 175 17.19 -3.74 -12.62
C PHE A 175 15.73 -3.27 -12.70
N GLN A 176 15.33 -2.75 -13.86
CA GLN A 176 13.93 -2.39 -14.11
C GLN A 176 13.06 -3.65 -14.21
N PHE A 177 12.05 -3.75 -13.34
CA PHE A 177 11.16 -4.90 -13.26
C PHE A 177 9.67 -4.59 -13.47
N ILE A 178 9.27 -3.33 -13.45
CA ILE A 178 7.91 -2.87 -13.82
C ILE A 178 8.00 -1.85 -14.95
N ASP A 179 7.10 -1.97 -15.91
CA ASP A 179 6.86 -0.97 -16.97
C ASP A 179 5.36 -0.79 -17.17
N ILE A 180 4.89 0.46 -17.08
CA ILE A 180 3.49 0.85 -17.18
C ILE A 180 3.40 1.97 -18.22
N GLU A 181 2.46 1.87 -19.14
CA GLU A 181 2.18 2.90 -20.12
C GLU A 181 0.69 3.19 -20.14
N VAL A 182 0.32 4.46 -20.07
CA VAL A 182 -1.04 4.94 -20.35
C VAL A 182 -1.02 5.96 -21.46
N ASN A 183 -2.04 5.94 -22.31
CA ASN A 183 -2.14 6.85 -23.45
C ASN A 183 -3.60 7.11 -23.80
N SER A 184 -3.82 8.00 -24.77
CA SER A 184 -5.16 8.32 -25.26
C SER A 184 -6.11 8.82 -24.15
N LEU A 185 -5.56 9.51 -23.15
CA LEU A 185 -6.33 10.04 -22.02
C LEU A 185 -7.34 11.10 -22.50
N ARG A 186 -8.58 10.97 -22.05
CA ARG A 186 -9.69 11.88 -22.34
C ARG A 186 -10.45 12.18 -21.04
N PRO A 187 -10.93 13.42 -20.84
CA PRO A 187 -11.72 13.77 -19.67
C PRO A 187 -12.89 12.81 -19.47
N ALA A 188 -13.11 12.37 -18.24
CA ALA A 188 -14.16 11.44 -17.88
C ALA A 188 -14.71 11.78 -16.49
N LYS A 189 -15.84 11.16 -16.12
CA LYS A 189 -16.34 11.19 -14.75
C LYS A 189 -15.98 9.88 -14.06
N ARG A 190 -15.56 9.98 -12.79
CA ARG A 190 -15.39 8.81 -11.94
C ARG A 190 -16.78 8.30 -11.53
N THR A 191 -17.07 7.04 -11.83
CA THR A 191 -18.40 6.46 -11.64
C THR A 191 -18.50 5.56 -10.42
N ASN A 192 -17.39 4.97 -9.97
CA ASN A 192 -17.39 3.98 -8.89
C ASN A 192 -16.64 4.52 -7.67
N PRO A 193 -17.21 4.34 -6.46
CA PRO A 193 -16.45 4.50 -5.23
C PRO A 193 -15.37 3.40 -5.16
N PRO A 194 -14.30 3.63 -4.39
CA PRO A 194 -13.29 2.61 -4.17
C PRO A 194 -13.83 1.56 -3.20
N LEU A 195 -13.33 0.34 -3.33
CA LEU A 195 -13.59 -0.69 -2.33
C LEU A 195 -12.64 -0.51 -1.13
N PRO A 196 -13.00 -1.10 0.04
CA PRO A 196 -12.05 -1.37 1.10
C PRO A 196 -10.82 -2.11 0.56
N VAL A 197 -9.69 -2.01 1.25
CA VAL A 197 -8.47 -2.74 0.89
C VAL A 197 -8.21 -3.82 1.94
N LEU A 198 -8.02 -5.05 1.49
CA LEU A 198 -7.69 -6.20 2.34
C LEU A 198 -6.19 -6.50 2.24
N THR A 199 -5.52 -6.63 3.37
CA THR A 199 -4.09 -6.94 3.45
C THR A 199 -3.84 -8.04 4.48
N HIS A 200 -2.68 -8.69 4.39
CA HIS A 200 -2.26 -9.74 5.31
C HIS A 200 -1.10 -9.25 6.17
N LYS A 201 -1.34 -9.07 7.46
CA LYS A 201 -0.31 -8.67 8.43
C LYS A 201 0.38 -9.91 8.97
N TYR A 202 1.69 -10.01 8.70
CA TYR A 202 2.54 -11.08 9.20
C TYR A 202 3.82 -10.52 9.83
N ILE A 203 4.13 -10.92 11.08
CA ILE A 203 5.40 -10.62 11.77
C ILE A 203 5.98 -11.96 12.25
N PRO A 204 7.19 -12.35 11.82
CA PRO A 204 7.77 -13.63 12.16
C PRO A 204 8.17 -13.70 13.64
N THR A 205 8.02 -14.87 14.25
CA THR A 205 8.59 -15.17 15.56
C THR A 205 10.12 -15.21 15.47
N THR A 206 10.79 -14.48 16.36
CA THR A 206 12.27 -14.44 16.37
C THR A 206 12.83 -15.78 16.85
N GLY A 207 13.65 -16.42 16.03
CA GLY A 207 14.31 -17.68 16.37
C GLY A 207 13.48 -18.95 16.10
N ASP A 208 12.19 -18.81 15.77
CA ASP A 208 11.31 -19.91 15.32
C ASP A 208 10.83 -19.64 13.89
N TRP A 209 11.75 -19.80 12.93
CA TRP A 209 11.54 -19.40 11.55
C TRP A 209 10.42 -20.19 10.89
N GLY A 210 9.41 -19.48 10.38
CA GLY A 210 8.21 -20.05 9.76
C GLY A 210 6.95 -19.90 10.61
N GLN A 211 7.08 -19.57 11.90
CA GLN A 211 5.97 -19.20 12.76
C GLN A 211 5.78 -17.68 12.79
N GLY A 212 4.51 -17.24 12.83
CA GLY A 212 4.15 -15.83 12.96
C GLY A 212 3.79 -15.49 14.40
N GLU A 213 4.40 -14.45 14.97
CA GLU A 213 3.93 -13.83 16.22
C GLU A 213 2.70 -12.94 15.97
N VAL A 214 2.57 -12.45 14.75
CA VAL A 214 1.37 -11.79 14.23
C VAL A 214 1.04 -12.45 12.90
N ASP A 215 -0.21 -12.88 12.73
CA ASP A 215 -0.72 -13.47 11.48
C ASP A 215 -2.24 -13.27 11.42
N TYR A 216 -2.70 -12.26 10.69
CA TYR A 216 -4.12 -12.01 10.45
C TYR A 216 -4.36 -11.09 9.25
N LEU A 217 -5.58 -11.11 8.73
CA LEU A 217 -6.01 -10.17 7.71
C LEU A 217 -6.45 -8.85 8.35
N THR A 218 -6.24 -7.74 7.64
CA THR A 218 -6.76 -6.43 8.00
C THR A 218 -7.51 -5.81 6.85
N VAL A 219 -8.56 -5.08 7.18
CA VAL A 219 -9.33 -4.28 6.23
C VAL A 219 -9.09 -2.80 6.50
N THR A 220 -8.76 -2.07 5.45
CA THR A 220 -8.80 -0.62 5.45
C THR A 220 -10.11 -0.15 4.86
N ARG A 221 -10.87 0.63 5.63
CA ARG A 221 -12.02 1.40 5.15
C ARG A 221 -11.66 2.88 5.09
N PRO A 222 -12.35 3.69 4.25
CA PRO A 222 -12.23 5.14 4.31
C PRO A 222 -12.44 5.63 5.75
N ASP A 223 -11.57 6.51 6.25
CA ASP A 223 -11.72 7.11 7.58
C ASP A 223 -12.94 8.04 7.59
N PRO A 224 -13.97 7.76 8.40
CA PRO A 224 -15.17 8.60 8.45
C PRO A 224 -14.89 10.00 9.00
N ASN A 225 -13.78 10.21 9.72
CA ASN A 225 -13.40 11.50 10.30
C ASN A 225 -12.49 12.32 9.40
N ALA A 226 -12.03 11.76 8.29
CA ALA A 226 -11.13 12.46 7.40
C ALA A 226 -11.87 13.47 6.52
N PRO A 227 -11.20 14.59 6.14
CA PRO A 227 -11.76 15.49 5.16
C PRO A 227 -11.97 14.75 3.82
N PRO A 228 -13.06 15.03 3.09
CA PRO A 228 -13.33 14.36 1.83
C PRO A 228 -12.24 14.68 0.80
N LEU A 229 -11.82 13.67 0.05
CA LEU A 229 -10.90 13.81 -1.06
C LEU A 229 -11.49 14.75 -2.12
N ARG A 230 -10.75 15.78 -2.54
CA ARG A 230 -11.14 16.57 -3.71
C ARG A 230 -10.58 15.94 -4.97
N LEU A 231 -11.46 15.41 -5.81
CA LEU A 231 -11.11 15.00 -7.18
C LEU A 231 -11.12 16.24 -8.08
N ASP A 232 -9.94 16.67 -8.50
CA ASP A 232 -9.78 17.86 -9.35
C ASP A 232 -10.01 17.51 -10.81
N GLU A 233 -9.36 16.44 -11.28
CA GLU A 233 -9.43 16.01 -12.67
C GLU A 233 -9.48 14.49 -12.75
N TYR A 234 -10.18 13.98 -13.77
CA TYR A 234 -10.28 12.55 -14.03
C TYR A 234 -10.31 12.29 -15.53
N TYR A 235 -9.46 11.35 -15.96
CA TYR A 235 -9.29 10.96 -17.34
C TYR A 235 -9.39 9.45 -17.47
N ARG A 236 -9.89 8.98 -18.62
CA ARG A 236 -9.79 7.57 -19.03
C ARG A 236 -9.05 7.45 -20.35
N GLY A 237 -8.37 6.34 -20.54
CA GLY A 237 -7.65 6.03 -21.76
C GLY A 237 -7.34 4.55 -21.88
N ASN A 238 -6.30 4.25 -22.64
CA ASN A 238 -5.76 2.90 -22.75
C ASN A 238 -4.59 2.76 -21.77
N GLY A 239 -4.34 1.55 -21.32
CA GLY A 239 -3.20 1.25 -20.47
C GLY A 239 -2.67 -0.14 -20.70
N ARG A 240 -1.40 -0.34 -20.38
CA ARG A 240 -0.77 -1.64 -20.27
C ARG A 240 0.28 -1.62 -19.17
N PHE A 241 0.57 -2.77 -18.61
CA PHE A 241 1.71 -2.97 -17.73
C PHE A 241 2.35 -4.31 -17.98
N SER A 242 3.62 -4.44 -17.58
CA SER A 242 4.34 -5.71 -17.64
C SER A 242 5.31 -5.81 -16.47
N PHE A 243 5.57 -7.06 -16.07
CA PHE A 243 6.60 -7.41 -15.10
C PHE A 243 7.70 -8.15 -15.81
N ARG A 244 8.96 -7.81 -15.52
CA ARG A 244 10.12 -8.50 -16.07
C ARG A 244 10.58 -9.59 -15.11
N HIS A 245 10.65 -10.82 -15.60
CA HIS A 245 11.26 -11.93 -14.87
C HIS A 245 12.69 -11.57 -14.44
N ALA A 246 12.99 -11.84 -13.17
CA ALA A 246 14.26 -11.57 -12.53
C ALA A 246 14.94 -12.88 -12.11
N ARG A 247 16.26 -12.96 -12.29
CA ARG A 247 17.05 -13.95 -11.55
C ARG A 247 17.22 -13.49 -10.11
N TRP A 248 17.71 -14.37 -9.26
CA TRP A 248 18.03 -14.00 -7.89
C TRP A 248 19.07 -12.87 -7.85
N GLU A 249 20.10 -12.90 -8.71
CA GLU A 249 21.15 -11.87 -8.75
C GLU A 249 20.62 -10.49 -9.18
N ASP A 250 19.54 -10.46 -9.95
CA ASP A 250 18.93 -9.23 -10.43
C ASP A 250 18.04 -8.58 -9.35
N LEU A 251 17.37 -9.40 -8.52
CA LEU A 251 16.41 -8.95 -7.50
C LEU A 251 16.35 -9.89 -6.27
N PRO A 252 17.42 -9.98 -5.45
CA PRO A 252 17.60 -11.05 -4.46
C PRO A 252 16.45 -11.21 -3.47
N THR A 253 15.86 -10.11 -3.02
CA THR A 253 14.83 -10.10 -1.98
C THR A 253 13.40 -10.03 -2.50
N GLN A 254 13.21 -9.85 -3.82
CA GLN A 254 11.88 -9.62 -4.40
C GLN A 254 11.61 -10.42 -5.69
N HIS A 255 12.59 -11.18 -6.21
CA HIS A 255 12.44 -11.97 -7.44
C HIS A 255 11.26 -12.95 -7.36
N THR A 256 11.01 -13.57 -6.20
CA THR A 256 9.86 -14.46 -6.02
C THR A 256 8.52 -13.74 -6.25
N VAL A 257 8.38 -12.53 -5.72
CA VAL A 257 7.19 -11.70 -5.88
C VAL A 257 7.04 -11.23 -7.33
N VAL A 258 8.11 -10.69 -7.92
CA VAL A 258 8.07 -10.18 -9.30
C VAL A 258 7.83 -11.30 -10.30
N ASN A 259 8.46 -12.47 -10.13
CA ASN A 259 8.29 -13.61 -11.02
C ASN A 259 6.90 -14.22 -10.90
N ALA A 260 6.32 -14.25 -9.69
CA ALA A 260 4.93 -14.64 -9.49
C ALA A 260 3.97 -13.74 -10.29
N LEU A 261 4.17 -12.43 -10.25
CA LEU A 261 3.39 -11.47 -11.04
C LEU A 261 3.66 -11.56 -12.55
N ALA A 262 4.92 -11.78 -12.96
CA ALA A 262 5.30 -11.96 -14.36
C ALA A 262 4.73 -13.26 -14.97
N ASN A 263 4.43 -14.26 -14.13
CA ASN A 263 3.80 -15.51 -14.54
C ASN A 263 2.28 -15.39 -14.68
N LEU A 264 1.64 -14.30 -14.22
CA LEU A 264 0.22 -14.11 -14.42
C LEU A 264 -0.05 -13.88 -15.92
N PRO A 265 -0.94 -14.67 -16.56
CA PRO A 265 -1.27 -14.46 -17.95
C PRO A 265 -2.14 -13.21 -18.08
N LEU A 266 -1.53 -12.06 -18.37
CA LEU A 266 -2.26 -10.83 -18.67
C LEU A 266 -2.89 -10.94 -20.07
N ARG A 267 -4.22 -10.93 -20.12
CA ARG A 267 -5.01 -11.12 -21.35
C ARG A 267 -5.36 -9.75 -21.95
N GLU A 268 -6.59 -9.32 -21.75
CA GLU A 268 -7.12 -8.05 -22.23
C GLU A 268 -6.89 -6.95 -21.18
N PHE A 269 -6.34 -5.81 -21.61
CA PHE A 269 -6.30 -4.61 -20.78
C PHE A 269 -7.63 -3.86 -20.90
N LEU A 270 -8.30 -3.63 -19.77
CA LEU A 270 -9.65 -3.05 -19.67
C LEU A 270 -9.64 -1.52 -19.69
N GLY A 271 -8.52 -0.92 -20.07
CA GLY A 271 -8.28 0.52 -20.11
C GLY A 271 -7.49 1.05 -18.92
N SER A 272 -7.42 2.38 -18.84
CA SER A 272 -6.71 3.09 -17.79
C SER A 272 -7.50 4.30 -17.29
N PHE A 273 -7.07 4.81 -16.14
CA PHE A 273 -7.46 6.12 -15.67
C PHE A 273 -6.25 6.93 -15.17
N LEU A 274 -6.40 8.26 -15.21
CA LEU A 274 -5.54 9.21 -14.51
C LEU A 274 -6.43 10.14 -13.68
N ALA A 275 -6.11 10.32 -12.41
CA ALA A 275 -6.81 11.20 -11.50
C ALA A 275 -5.84 12.18 -10.84
N LEU A 276 -6.22 13.46 -10.79
CA LEU A 276 -5.56 14.47 -9.98
C LEU A 276 -6.45 14.80 -8.79
N THR A 277 -5.88 14.75 -7.60
CA THR A 277 -6.61 15.02 -6.36
C THR A 277 -5.83 15.96 -5.45
N SER A 278 -6.54 16.83 -4.74
CA SER A 278 -5.97 17.76 -3.76
C SER A 278 -6.76 17.69 -2.46
N GLN A 279 -6.05 17.72 -1.32
CA GLN A 279 -6.63 17.70 0.03
C GLN A 279 -7.53 16.47 0.32
N GLY A 280 -7.74 16.21 1.62
CA GLY A 280 -8.56 15.08 2.06
C GLY A 280 -7.76 13.80 2.32
N GLU A 281 -8.36 12.82 2.97
CA GLU A 281 -7.77 11.48 3.00
C GLU A 281 -8.13 10.73 1.73
N THR A 282 -7.17 9.95 1.26
CA THR A 282 -7.37 9.04 0.15
C THR A 282 -8.36 7.95 0.54
N ASP A 283 -9.32 7.72 -0.33
CA ASP A 283 -9.81 6.39 -0.69
C ASP A 283 -8.68 5.35 -0.64
N THR A 284 -8.54 4.64 0.48
CA THR A 284 -7.82 3.37 0.75
C THR A 284 -6.38 3.16 0.24
N ILE A 285 -5.74 4.15 -0.40
CA ILE A 285 -4.50 3.95 -1.19
C ILE A 285 -3.34 4.75 -0.57
N GLY A 286 -2.45 4.04 0.12
CA GLY A 286 -1.13 4.54 0.54
C GLY A 286 -0.79 4.35 2.02
N GLY A 287 -1.72 3.84 2.84
CA GLY A 287 -1.47 3.48 4.23
C GLY A 287 -1.06 4.63 5.16
N GLY A 288 -1.03 5.87 4.68
CA GLY A 288 -0.56 7.01 5.46
C GLY A 288 -1.48 7.26 6.65
N ASN A 289 -2.71 7.71 6.41
CA ASN A 289 -3.51 8.33 7.46
C ASN A 289 -4.70 7.49 7.95
N GLN A 290 -4.68 6.18 7.72
CA GLN A 290 -5.86 5.32 7.85
C GLN A 290 -6.32 5.13 9.30
N GLY A 291 -7.32 5.89 9.72
CA GLY A 291 -8.06 5.66 10.97
C GLY A 291 -9.07 4.51 10.88
N GLY A 292 -9.44 4.10 9.66
CA GLY A 292 -10.45 3.07 9.40
C GLY A 292 -9.90 1.64 9.24
N GLN A 293 -8.70 1.36 9.77
CA GLN A 293 -8.08 0.04 9.62
C GLN A 293 -8.28 -0.84 10.84
N SER A 294 -8.74 -2.07 10.60
CA SER A 294 -8.99 -3.05 11.66
C SER A 294 -8.59 -4.47 11.23
N PRO A 295 -8.22 -5.34 12.16
CA PRO A 295 -8.22 -6.79 11.92
C PRO A 295 -9.61 -7.27 11.48
N VAL A 296 -9.65 -8.38 10.75
CA VAL A 296 -10.88 -9.12 10.43
C VAL A 296 -10.70 -10.59 10.80
N ALA A 297 -11.78 -11.23 11.27
CA ALA A 297 -11.77 -12.61 11.76
C ALA A 297 -12.93 -13.44 11.21
#